data_AF-A0A2W6WC84-F1
#
_entry.id   AF-A0A2W6WC84-F1
#
_cell.length_a   1.000
_cell.length_b   1.000
_cell.length_c   1.000
_cell.angle_alpha   90.00
_cell.angle_beta   90.00
_cell.angle_gamma   90.00
#
_symmetry.space_group_name_H-M   'P 1'
#
loop_
_entity.id
_entity.type
_entity.pdbx_description
1 polymer ?
#
loop_
_entity_poly.entity_id
_entity_poly.type
_entity_poly.pdbx_seq_one_letter_code
_entity_poly.pdbx_strand_id
1 'polypeptide(L)' 'MQRIKRLFTVKTKFEAFLIIYALALGATERGLVYIDQYPGVGGKMLALCCTGAVFMAGGKMLDAVEMQRELGLS' A
#
# COMPACT_ATOMS: atom_id res chain seq x y z
N MET A 1 -22.55 4.93 -11.25
CA MET A 1 -21.97 3.90 -10.34
C MET A 1 -20.86 3.02 -10.95
N GLN A 2 -20.90 2.64 -12.24
CA GLN A 2 -19.90 1.70 -12.81
C GLN A 2 -18.46 2.22 -12.92
N ARG A 3 -18.26 3.54 -13.06
CA ARG A 3 -16.92 4.15 -13.19
C ARG A 3 -16.06 3.99 -11.92
N ILE A 4 -16.69 4.05 -10.74
CA ILE A 4 -16.00 3.91 -9.44
C ILE A 4 -15.52 2.46 -9.25
N LYS A 5 -16.31 1.48 -9.70
CA LYS A 5 -15.91 0.06 -9.63
C LYS A 5 -14.63 -0.24 -10.42
N ARG A 6 -14.39 0.44 -11.54
CA ARG A 6 -13.13 0.33 -12.31
C ARG A 6 -11.92 0.83 -11.54
N LEU A 7 -12.07 1.83 -10.67
CA LEU A 7 -10.98 2.37 -9.86
C LEU A 7 -10.51 1.40 -8.78
N PHE A 8 -11.39 0.49 -8.33
CA PHE A 8 -11.07 -0.59 -7.39
C PHE A 8 -10.71 -1.92 -8.08
N THR A 9 -10.63 -1.94 -9.42
CA THR A 9 -10.24 -3.14 -10.17
C THR A 9 -8.78 -2.98 -10.59
N VAL A 10 -7.87 -3.63 -9.86
CA VAL A 10 -6.45 -3.62 -10.19
C VAL A 10 -6.19 -4.64 -11.31
N LYS A 11 -5.98 -4.16 -12.55
CA LYS A 11 -5.70 -5.05 -13.70
C LYS A 11 -4.22 -5.12 -14.03
N THR A 12 -3.47 -4.05 -13.77
CA THR A 12 -2.08 -3.94 -14.21
C THR A 12 -1.11 -3.85 -13.03
N LYS A 13 0.12 -4.34 -13.23
CA LYS A 13 1.20 -4.16 -12.26
C LYS A 13 1.44 -2.67 -11.97
N PHE A 14 1.26 -1.81 -12.98
CA PHE A 14 1.42 -0.35 -12.84
C PHE A 14 0.39 0.26 -11.89
N GLU A 15 -0.89 -0.13 -11.96
CA GLU A 15 -1.92 0.31 -11.02
C GLU A 15 -1.62 -0.16 -9.59
N ALA A 16 -1.16 -1.40 -9.43
CA ALA A 16 -0.74 -1.90 -8.12
C ALA A 16 0.42 -1.07 -7.55
N PHE A 17 1.45 -0.76 -8.35
CA PHE A 17 2.54 0.11 -7.92
C PHE A 17 2.07 1.52 -7.55
N LEU A 18 1.10 2.09 -8.28
CA LEU A 18 0.50 3.39 -7.97
C LEU A 18 -0.21 3.39 -6.60
N ILE A 19 -0.95 2.33 -6.30
CA ILE A 19 -1.63 2.17 -5.00
C ILE A 19 -0.62 1.98 -3.87
N ILE A 20 0.39 1.12 -4.06
CA ILE A 20 1.46 0.89 -3.07
C ILE A 20 2.20 2.20 -2.79
N TYR A 21 2.49 2.99 -3.83
CA TYR A 21 3.12 4.29 -3.69
C TYR A 21 2.25 5.27 -2.88
N ALA A 22 0.95 5.37 -3.19
CA ALA A 22 0.03 6.21 -2.44
C ALA A 22 -0.07 5.80 -0.95
N LEU A 23 -0.11 4.49 -0.68
CA LEU A 23 -0.10 3.95 0.69
C LEU A 23 1.20 4.25 1.42
N ALA A 24 2.35 4.10 0.75
CA ALA A 24 3.66 4.41 1.31
C ALA A 24 3.76 5.90 1.68
N LEU A 25 3.33 6.78 0.79
CA LEU A 25 3.37 8.24 0.99
C LEU A 25 2.55 8.65 2.21
N GLY A 26 1.31 8.16 2.31
CA GLY A 26 0.45 8.42 3.48
C GLY A 26 0.98 7.81 4.78
N ALA A 27 1.57 6.61 4.72
CA ALA A 27 2.19 5.97 5.88
C ALA A 27 3.42 6.73 6.38
N THR A 28 4.25 7.27 5.48
CA THR A 28 5.42 8.08 5.83
C THR A 28 5.01 9.41 6.45
N GLU A 29 4.03 10.09 5.87
CA GLU A 29 3.52 11.38 6.39
C GLU A 29 2.94 11.21 7.80
N ARG A 30 2.15 10.16 8.03
CA ARG A 30 1.63 9.80 9.36
C ARG A 30 2.74 9.34 10.32
N GLY A 31 3.71 8.59 9.82
CA GLY A 31 4.89 8.15 10.58
C GLY A 31 5.72 9.31 11.12
N LEU A 32 5.91 10.35 10.31
CA LEU A 32 6.56 11.60 10.73
C LEU A 32 5.77 12.31 11.83
N VAL A 33 4.44 12.40 11.70
CA VAL A 33 3.58 12.97 12.74
C VAL A 33 3.66 12.18 14.06
N TYR A 34 3.76 10.84 14.01
CA TYR A 34 3.93 10.02 15.22
C TYR A 34 5.29 10.22 15.90
N ILE A 35 6.36 10.47 15.12
CA ILE A 35 7.69 10.77 15.64
C ILE A 35 7.72 12.17 16.27
N ASP A 36 7.01 13.14 15.69
CA ASP A 36 6.94 14.51 16.17
C ASP A 36 6.10 14.64 17.46
N GLN A 37 4.94 13.98 17.52
CA GLN A 37 4.06 14.06 18.70
C GLN A 37 4.51 13.18 19.88
N TYR A 38 5.21 12.07 19.63
CA TYR A 38 5.68 11.15 20.67
C TYR A 38 7.20 11.01 20.59
N PRO A 39 7.97 11.92 21.22
CA PRO A 39 9.42 11.81 21.27
C PRO A 39 9.81 10.57 22.10
N GLY A 40 10.20 9.50 21.41
CA GLY A 40 10.59 8.22 22.02
C GLY A 40 10.69 7.05 21.03
N VAL A 41 10.98 5.85 21.54
CA VAL A 41 11.06 4.61 20.73
C VAL A 41 9.70 4.22 20.14
N GLY A 42 8.60 4.62 20.79
CA GLY A 42 7.23 4.33 20.35
C GLY A 42 6.88 4.92 18.98
N GLY A 43 7.23 6.18 18.71
CA GLY A 43 7.00 6.81 17.41
C GLY A 43 7.77 6.13 16.28
N LYS A 44 9.01 5.70 16.53
CA LYS A 44 9.82 4.95 15.57
C LYS A 44 9.28 3.54 15.32
N MET A 45 8.82 2.85 16.37
CA MET A 45 8.23 1.51 16.24
C MET A 45 6.91 1.56 15.45
N LEU A 46 6.06 2.56 15.71
CA LEU A 46 4.82 2.78 14.96
C LEU A 46 5.10 3.14 13.49
N ALA A 47 6.08 4.01 13.22
CA ALA A 47 6.49 4.33 11.85
C ALA A 47 7.01 3.09 11.10
N LEU A 48 7.77 2.23 11.78
CA LEU A 48 8.31 0.99 11.22
C LEU A 48 7.21 -0.06 11.01
N CYS A 49 6.24 -0.16 11.93
CA CYS A 49 5.05 -0.99 11.74
C CYS A 49 4.20 -0.52 10.55
N CYS A 50 4.01 0.79 10.38
CA CYS A 50 3.27 1.36 9.26
C CYS A 50 3.95 1.04 7.92
N THR A 51 5.26 1.26 7.79
CA THR A 51 5.98 0.91 6.57
C THR A 51 6.01 -0.61 6.34
N GLY A 52 6.19 -1.42 7.38
CA GLY A 52 6.09 -2.87 7.32
C GLY A 52 4.73 -3.38 6.82
N ALA A 53 3.64 -2.76 7.26
CA ALA A 53 2.30 -3.07 6.77
C ALA A 53 2.14 -2.76 5.27
N VAL A 54 2.71 -1.65 4.79
CA VAL A 54 2.69 -1.29 3.36
C VAL A 54 3.47 -2.31 2.52
N PHE A 55 4.62 -2.79 2.99
CA PHE A 55 5.38 -3.83 2.29
C PHE A 55 4.60 -5.15 2.19
N MET A 56 3.96 -5.60 3.28
CA MET A 56 3.13 -6.81 3.25
C MET A 56 1.92 -6.65 2.32
N ALA A 57 1.25 -5.50 2.38
CA ALA A 57 0.13 -5.17 1.50
C ALA A 57 0.56 -5.11 0.03
N GLY A 58 1.70 -4.49 -0.26
CA GLY A 58 2.24 -4.39 -1.60
C GLY A 58 2.65 -5.73 -2.19
N GLY A 59 3.30 -6.59 -1.39
CA GLY A 59 3.60 -7.97 -1.80
C GLY A 59 2.34 -8.75 -2.17
N LYS A 60 1.29 -8.68 -1.35
CA LYS A 60 0.01 -9.34 -1.61
C LYS A 60 -0.73 -8.77 -2.83
N MET A 61 -0.66 -7.46 -3.06
CA MET A 61 -1.24 -6.84 -4.25
C MET A 61 -0.52 -7.28 -5.53
N LEU A 62 0.81 -7.32 -5.53
CA LEU A 62 1.58 -7.77 -6.69
C LEU A 62 1.32 -9.25 -6.98
N ASP A 63 1.29 -10.08 -5.95
CA ASP A 63 0.97 -11.52 -6.03
C ASP A 63 -0.45 -11.74 -6.61
N ALA A 64 -1.44 -10.97 -6.15
CA ALA A 64 -2.80 -11.03 -6.69
C ALA A 64 -2.89 -10.62 -8.18
N VAL A 65 -2.12 -9.61 -8.60
CA VAL A 65 -2.06 -9.18 -10.02
C VAL A 65 -1.34 -10.20 -10.90
N GLU A 66 -0.27 -10.81 -10.41
CA GLU A 66 0.43 -11.92 -11.06
C GLU A 66 -0.52 -13.11 -11.25
N MET A 67 -1.22 -13.51 -10.18
CA MET A 67 -2.21 -14.59 -10.18
C MET A 67 -3.36 -14.32 -11.16
N GLN A 68 -3.90 -13.09 -11.22
CA GLN A 68 -4.94 -12.71 -12.18
C GLN A 68 -4.46 -12.81 -13.64
N ARG A 69 -3.17 -12.51 -13.90
CA ARG A 69 -2.55 -12.65 -15.22
C ARG A 69 -2.35 -14.12 -15.59
N GLU A 70 -1.89 -14.96 -14.65
CA GLU A 70 -1.69 -16.39 -14.84
C GLU A 70 -3.01 -17.15 -15.07
N LEU A 71 -4.08 -16.75 -14.37
CA LEU A 71 -5.43 -17.31 -14.56
C LEU A 71 -6.10 -16.91 -15.89
N GLY A 72 -5.46 -16.10 -16.73
CA GLY A 72 -5.97 -15.75 -18.06
C GLY A 72 -7.22 -14.88 -18.07
N LEU A 73 -7.56 -14.21 -16.95
CA LEU A 73 -8.74 -13.35 -16.80
C LEU A 73 -8.56 -11.93 -17.39
N SER A 74 -7.62 -11.72 -18.33
CA SER A 74 -7.30 -10.39 -18.88
C SER A 74 -8.39 -9.80 -19.75
#